data_AF-A0A950L9H9-F1
#
_entry.id   AF-A0A950L9H9-F1
#
_cell.length_a   1.000
_cell.length_b   1.000
_cell.length_c   1.000
_cell.angle_alpha   90.00
_cell.angle_beta   90.00
_cell.angle_gamma   90.00
#
_symmetry.space_group_name_H-M   'P 1'
#
loop_
_entity.id
_entity.type
_entity.pdbx_description
1 polymer ?
#
loop_
_entity_poly.entity_id
_entity_poly.type
_entity_poly.pdbx_seq_one_letter_code
_entity_poly.pdbx_strand_id
1 'polypeptide(L)'
;MKRVIVTADDFGLSEAVNEAVEQAHREGILTAASLMVAAPAAANAVRRASAMPSLRVGLHLVTVEGPAVLPPSRIPDLVDARGQFPSDQFQLGLRYFFYPRTRTQLAAEIRAQFEAFRATGLRLEHADAHKHMHLHPTVGKMLIAIGREYGLRAVRIPAEPPSVLIACGERVSAAQILLHRWTRLLRRQAKAAGMRVNDHCFGLAWSGHMTSTRLLRLASHLPDGVSEIYFHPATRRDATLS
;
A
#
# COMPACT_ATOMS: atom_id res chain seq x y z
N MET A 1 3.62 1.41 -25.39
CA MET A 1 4.59 0.49 -24.75
C MET A 1 4.07 0.18 -23.36
N LYS A 2 3.94 -1.11 -23.04
CA LYS A 2 3.42 -1.60 -21.76
C LYS A 2 4.58 -1.81 -20.78
N ARG A 3 4.41 -1.37 -19.54
CA ARG A 3 5.36 -1.60 -18.43
C ARG A 3 4.60 -2.13 -17.23
N VAL A 4 5.17 -3.13 -16.55
CA VAL A 4 4.53 -3.76 -15.38
C VAL A 4 5.44 -3.61 -14.17
N ILE A 5 4.84 -3.22 -13.05
CA ILE A 5 5.41 -3.30 -11.71
C ILE A 5 4.64 -4.40 -10.99
N VAL A 6 5.35 -5.38 -10.46
CA VAL A 6 4.80 -6.45 -9.63
C VAL A 6 5.19 -6.15 -8.19
N THR A 7 4.21 -5.91 -7.33
CA THR A 7 4.44 -5.48 -5.94
C THR A 7 3.88 -6.48 -4.94
N ALA A 8 4.58 -6.69 -3.84
CA ALA A 8 4.05 -7.41 -2.68
C ALA A 8 3.68 -6.40 -1.59
N ASP A 9 2.43 -6.44 -1.16
CA ASP A 9 1.96 -5.65 -0.04
C ASP A 9 2.22 -6.40 1.28
N ASP A 10 2.10 -5.70 2.39
CA ASP A 10 2.27 -6.22 3.76
C ASP A 10 3.67 -6.79 4.08
N PHE A 11 4.71 -6.38 3.35
CA PHE A 11 6.08 -6.75 3.71
C PHE A 11 6.40 -6.25 5.12
N GLY A 12 6.94 -7.12 5.97
CA GLY A 12 7.12 -6.86 7.41
C GLY A 12 5.97 -7.35 8.29
N LEU A 13 4.82 -7.74 7.75
CA LEU A 13 3.69 -8.24 8.54
C LEU A 13 4.05 -9.50 9.34
N SER A 14 4.61 -10.51 8.66
CA SER A 14 5.06 -11.75 9.27
C SER A 14 6.29 -12.32 8.56
N GLU A 15 6.96 -13.28 9.20
CA GLU A 15 8.09 -13.96 8.54
C GLU A 15 7.65 -14.77 7.32
N ALA A 16 6.44 -15.34 7.32
CA ALA A 16 5.90 -16.07 6.18
C ALA A 16 5.71 -15.16 4.96
N VAL A 17 5.23 -13.93 5.17
CA VAL A 17 5.15 -12.91 4.11
C VAL A 17 6.55 -12.52 3.65
N ASN A 18 7.48 -12.25 4.57
CA ASN A 18 8.83 -11.83 4.22
C ASN A 18 9.60 -12.88 3.40
N GLU A 19 9.48 -14.16 3.77
CA GLU A 19 10.05 -15.27 3.03
C GLU A 19 9.46 -15.36 1.62
N ALA A 20 8.14 -15.20 1.49
CA ALA A 20 7.48 -15.26 0.19
C ALA A 20 7.88 -14.09 -0.71
N VAL A 21 8.07 -12.89 -0.15
CA VAL A 21 8.61 -11.72 -0.86
C VAL A 21 10.02 -11.99 -1.37
N GLU A 22 10.89 -12.54 -0.51
CA GLU A 22 12.25 -12.90 -0.93
C GLU A 22 12.26 -13.96 -2.04
N GLN A 23 11.50 -15.04 -1.86
CA GLN A 23 11.39 -16.10 -2.86
C GLN A 23 10.85 -15.56 -4.18
N ALA A 24 9.74 -14.81 -4.15
CA ALA A 24 9.12 -14.25 -5.35
C ALA A 24 9.99 -13.20 -6.06
N HIS A 25 10.91 -12.52 -5.35
CA HIS A 25 11.88 -11.61 -5.94
C HIS A 25 13.08 -12.34 -6.55
N ARG A 26 13.63 -13.34 -5.84
CA ARG A 26 14.81 -14.07 -6.29
C ARG A 26 14.52 -15.05 -7.43
N GLU A 27 13.38 -15.71 -7.37
CA GLU A 27 13.02 -16.83 -8.26
C GLU A 27 11.84 -16.48 -9.18
N GLY A 28 11.16 -15.36 -8.93
CA GLY A 28 9.94 -14.97 -9.63
C GLY A 28 10.03 -13.64 -10.35
N ILE A 29 8.86 -13.00 -10.47
CA ILE A 29 8.69 -11.74 -11.22
C ILE A 29 8.51 -10.53 -10.32
N LEU A 30 8.67 -10.69 -9.00
CA LEU A 30 8.42 -9.60 -8.06
C LEU A 30 9.45 -8.49 -8.23
N THR A 31 8.99 -7.26 -8.43
CA THR A 31 9.86 -6.10 -8.69
C THR A 31 9.93 -5.13 -7.52
N ALA A 32 8.93 -5.14 -6.65
CA ALA A 32 8.79 -4.19 -5.56
C ALA A 32 8.08 -4.83 -4.34
N ALA A 33 8.26 -4.21 -3.18
CA ALA A 33 7.54 -4.56 -1.96
C ALA A 33 7.18 -3.29 -1.18
N SER A 34 6.02 -3.28 -0.52
CA SER A 34 5.55 -2.19 0.34
C SER A 34 5.71 -2.62 1.81
N LEU A 35 6.58 -1.94 2.54
CA LEU A 35 6.99 -2.27 3.92
C LEU A 35 6.10 -1.58 4.96
N MET A 36 5.51 -2.38 5.85
CA MET A 36 4.87 -1.93 7.08
C MET A 36 5.92 -1.76 8.19
N VAL A 37 6.38 -0.54 8.41
CA VAL A 37 7.56 -0.26 9.28
C VAL A 37 7.36 -0.56 10.76
N ALA A 38 6.12 -0.56 11.24
CA ALA A 38 5.76 -0.88 12.63
C ALA A 38 5.39 -2.36 12.83
N ALA A 39 5.35 -3.15 11.75
CA ALA A 39 4.86 -4.51 11.82
C ALA A 39 5.83 -5.47 12.54
N PRO A 40 5.34 -6.57 13.14
CA PRO A 40 6.14 -7.45 13.99
C PRO A 40 7.41 -8.01 13.32
N ALA A 41 7.36 -8.28 12.02
CA ALA A 41 8.49 -8.82 11.25
C ALA A 41 9.20 -7.75 10.40
N ALA A 42 9.00 -6.45 10.67
CA ALA A 42 9.63 -5.36 9.91
C ALA A 42 11.16 -5.42 9.93
N ALA A 43 11.78 -5.74 11.07
CA ALA A 43 13.23 -5.89 11.17
C ALA A 43 13.76 -7.05 10.29
N ASN A 44 13.03 -8.15 10.24
CA ASN A 44 13.34 -9.29 9.37
C ASN A 44 13.22 -8.88 7.88
N ALA A 45 12.19 -8.13 7.52
CA ALA A 45 11.96 -7.59 6.18
C ALA A 45 13.10 -6.66 5.74
N VAL A 46 13.51 -5.72 6.59
CA VAL A 46 14.61 -4.78 6.32
C VAL A 46 15.91 -5.53 6.07
N ARG A 47 16.26 -6.52 6.90
CA ARG A 47 17.46 -7.34 6.71
C ARG A 47 17.46 -8.05 5.35
N ARG A 48 16.33 -8.64 4.95
CA ARG A 48 16.18 -9.31 3.65
C ARG A 48 16.28 -8.33 2.49
N ALA A 49 15.62 -7.17 2.57
CA ALA A 49 15.68 -6.13 1.54
C ALA A 49 17.12 -5.61 1.33
N SER A 50 17.88 -5.42 2.41
CA SER A 50 19.30 -5.03 2.31
C SER A 50 20.16 -6.09 1.60
N ALA A 51 19.77 -7.36 1.63
CA ALA A 51 20.41 -8.45 0.89
C ALA A 51 19.86 -8.63 -0.55
N MET A 52 18.91 -7.79 -0.96
CA MET A 52 18.26 -7.79 -2.28
C MET A 52 18.20 -6.36 -2.85
N PRO A 53 19.34 -5.73 -3.19
CA PRO A 53 19.37 -4.31 -3.58
C PRO A 53 18.59 -3.98 -4.87
N SER A 54 18.23 -5.00 -5.67
CA SER A 54 17.34 -4.86 -6.83
C SER A 54 15.84 -4.76 -6.48
N LEU A 55 15.45 -5.15 -5.27
CA LEU A 55 14.06 -5.05 -4.80
C LEU A 55 13.75 -3.59 -4.46
N ARG A 56 12.75 -3.02 -5.12
CA ARG A 56 12.29 -1.66 -4.84
C ARG A 56 11.38 -1.66 -3.62
N VAL A 57 11.80 -1.01 -2.54
CA VAL A 57 11.02 -0.99 -1.31
C VAL A 57 10.36 0.38 -1.11
N GLY A 58 9.06 0.37 -0.86
CA GLY A 58 8.27 1.55 -0.53
C GLY A 58 7.68 1.47 0.87
N LEU A 59 7.13 2.58 1.35
CA LEU A 59 6.39 2.63 2.61
C LEU A 59 4.95 2.16 2.40
N HIS A 60 4.53 1.10 3.09
CA HIS A 60 3.13 0.72 3.24
C HIS A 60 2.53 1.42 4.45
N LEU A 61 1.93 2.59 4.22
CA LEU A 61 1.40 3.41 5.31
C LEU A 61 0.27 2.67 6.04
N VAL A 62 0.36 2.56 7.37
CA VAL A 62 -0.65 1.91 8.21
C VAL A 62 -1.45 2.97 8.95
N THR A 63 -2.77 3.05 8.67
CA THR A 63 -3.70 3.95 9.37
C THR A 63 -5.03 3.26 9.71
N VAL A 64 -5.05 1.94 9.65
CA VAL A 64 -6.18 1.03 9.90
C VAL A 64 -5.60 -0.36 10.12
N GLU A 65 -6.20 -1.16 11.00
CA GLU A 65 -5.92 -2.60 11.16
C GLU A 65 -4.42 -2.96 11.21
N GLY A 66 -3.69 -2.38 12.17
CA GLY A 66 -2.27 -2.67 12.34
C GLY A 66 -1.58 -1.82 13.40
N PRO A 67 -0.29 -2.08 13.67
CA PRO A 67 0.47 -1.35 14.68
C PRO A 67 0.81 0.08 14.23
N ALA A 68 0.77 1.02 15.17
CA ALA A 68 1.35 2.35 15.01
C ALA A 68 2.82 2.39 15.44
N VAL A 69 3.56 3.39 14.96
CA VAL A 69 4.92 3.70 15.41
C VAL A 69 4.88 4.49 16.72
N LEU A 70 4.01 5.49 16.83
CA LEU A 70 3.89 6.30 18.05
C LEU A 70 3.20 5.53 19.18
N PRO A 71 3.61 5.78 20.44
CA PRO A 71 2.95 5.16 21.58
C PRO A 71 1.50 5.68 21.73
N PRO A 72 0.57 4.87 22.27
CA PRO A 72 -0.83 5.25 22.45
C PRO A 72 -1.05 6.59 23.18
N SER A 73 -0.16 6.94 24.12
CA SER A 73 -0.22 8.20 24.85
C SER A 73 -0.08 9.45 23.97
N ARG A 74 0.53 9.33 22.79
CA ARG A 74 0.71 10.42 21.81
C ARG A 74 -0.42 10.49 20.79
N ILE A 75 -1.09 9.37 20.54
CA ILE A 75 -2.12 9.22 19.52
C ILE A 75 -3.38 8.48 20.03
N PRO A 76 -3.94 8.88 21.20
CA PRO A 76 -5.01 8.12 21.86
C PRO A 76 -6.33 8.07 21.05
N ASP A 77 -6.50 8.95 20.06
CA ASP A 77 -7.67 8.93 19.19
C ASP A 77 -7.50 8.00 17.98
N LEU A 78 -6.31 7.46 17.74
CA LEU A 78 -6.02 6.60 16.58
C LEU A 78 -5.99 5.12 16.92
N VAL A 79 -5.49 4.78 18.11
CA VAL A 79 -5.13 3.41 18.48
C VAL A 79 -5.70 3.01 19.83
N ASP A 80 -5.76 1.70 20.05
CA ASP A 80 -6.07 1.13 21.35
C ASP A 80 -4.89 1.18 22.34
N ALA A 81 -5.08 0.63 23.54
CA ALA A 81 -4.04 0.57 24.57
C ALA A 81 -2.81 -0.27 24.17
N ARG A 82 -2.91 -1.11 23.13
CA ARG A 82 -1.82 -1.92 22.58
C ARG A 82 -1.13 -1.23 21.39
N GLY A 83 -1.54 -0.01 21.03
CA GLY A 83 -1.01 0.70 19.88
C GLY A 83 -1.50 0.16 18.54
N GLN A 84 -2.65 -0.52 18.52
CA GLN A 84 -3.26 -1.04 17.30
C GLN A 84 -4.34 -0.09 16.78
N PHE A 85 -4.30 0.19 15.48
CA PHE A 85 -5.40 0.84 14.78
C PHE A 85 -6.62 -0.11 14.75
N PRO A 86 -7.84 0.42 15.00
CA PRO A 86 -9.07 -0.33 14.80
C PRO A 86 -9.22 -0.85 13.35
N SER A 87 -10.00 -1.91 13.16
CA SER A 87 -10.31 -2.48 11.84
C SER A 87 -11.48 -1.81 11.12
N ASP A 88 -12.28 -0.98 11.81
CA ASP A 88 -13.39 -0.25 11.18
C ASP A 88 -12.87 0.93 10.36
N GLN A 89 -12.60 0.64 9.08
CA GLN A 89 -12.11 1.60 8.10
C GLN A 89 -13.06 2.79 7.92
N PHE A 90 -14.38 2.55 7.98
CA PHE A 90 -15.38 3.58 7.74
C PHE A 90 -15.43 4.57 8.91
N GLN A 91 -15.51 4.08 10.14
CA GLN A 91 -15.48 4.94 11.33
C GLN A 91 -14.17 5.71 11.44
N LEU A 92 -13.02 5.08 11.19
CA LEU A 92 -11.73 5.78 11.15
C LEU A 92 -11.70 6.87 10.09
N GLY A 93 -12.20 6.57 8.88
CA GLY A 93 -12.33 7.55 7.80
C GLY A 93 -13.16 8.77 8.21
N LEU A 94 -14.34 8.56 8.81
CA LEU A 94 -15.15 9.64 9.36
C LEU A 94 -14.38 10.45 10.40
N ARG A 95 -13.65 9.79 11.31
CA ARG A 95 -12.89 10.50 12.33
C ARG A 95 -11.76 11.36 11.74
N TYR A 96 -11.03 10.82 10.76
CA TYR A 96 -10.01 11.55 10.01
C TYR A 96 -10.60 12.73 9.25
N PHE A 97 -11.85 12.64 8.82
CA PHE A 97 -12.52 13.72 8.12
C PHE A 97 -13.11 14.77 9.05
N PHE A 98 -13.74 14.42 10.17
CA PHE A 98 -14.50 15.40 10.95
C PHE A 98 -13.76 15.97 12.17
N TYR A 99 -12.75 15.29 12.72
CA TYR A 99 -12.11 15.72 13.98
C TYR A 99 -10.70 16.30 13.77
N PRO A 100 -10.47 17.60 14.02
CA PRO A 100 -9.16 18.22 13.90
C PRO A 100 -8.09 17.60 14.80
N ARG A 101 -8.46 17.21 16.04
CA ARG A 101 -7.54 16.55 16.97
C ARG A 101 -7.00 15.24 16.42
N THR A 102 -7.88 14.42 15.84
CA THR A 102 -7.52 13.15 15.19
C THR A 102 -6.62 13.39 13.98
N ARG A 103 -6.87 14.44 13.19
CA ARG A 103 -6.00 14.82 12.06
C ARG A 103 -4.59 15.20 12.49
N THR A 104 -4.44 15.91 13.61
CA THR A 104 -3.12 16.25 14.16
C THR A 104 -2.35 15.00 14.57
N GLN A 105 -3.01 14.06 15.25
CA GLN A 105 -2.42 12.78 15.62
C GLN A 105 -2.05 11.95 14.39
N LEU A 106 -2.94 11.89 13.38
CA LEU A 106 -2.70 11.17 12.14
C LEU A 106 -1.48 11.73 11.40
N ALA A 107 -1.35 13.05 11.33
CA ALA A 107 -0.18 13.69 10.73
C ALA A 107 1.12 13.43 11.53
N ALA A 108 1.04 13.29 12.85
CA ALA A 108 2.18 12.92 13.68
C ALA A 108 2.60 11.47 13.43
N GLU A 109 1.64 10.54 13.35
CA GLU A 109 1.89 9.13 13.09
C GLU A 109 2.41 8.87 11.67
N ILE A 110 1.86 9.56 10.65
CA ILE A 110 2.38 9.49 9.28
C ILE A 110 3.85 9.94 9.24
N ARG A 111 4.21 11.03 9.94
CA ARG A 111 5.62 11.45 10.06
C ARG A 111 6.48 10.39 10.73
N ALA A 112 6.02 9.83 11.85
CA ALA A 112 6.74 8.79 12.58
C ALA A 112 7.00 7.55 11.70
N GLN A 113 6.04 7.14 10.86
CA GLN A 113 6.25 6.05 9.90
C GLN A 113 7.29 6.38 8.84
N PHE A 114 7.32 7.60 8.30
CA PHE A 114 8.38 8.01 7.37
C PHE A 114 9.75 8.12 8.05
N GLU A 115 9.82 8.60 9.30
CA GLU A 115 11.05 8.64 10.09
C GLU A 115 11.57 7.23 10.36
N ALA A 116 10.69 6.32 10.77
CA ALA A 116 11.01 4.91 10.97
C ALA A 116 11.50 4.26 9.67
N PHE A 117 10.83 4.51 8.53
CA PHE A 117 11.28 4.03 7.22
C PHE A 117 12.68 4.55 6.90
N ARG A 118 12.93 5.85 7.06
CA ARG A 118 14.24 6.45 6.80
C ARG A 118 15.33 5.84 7.69
N ALA A 119 15.02 5.52 8.95
CA ALA A 119 15.95 4.90 9.89
C ALA A 119 16.38 3.48 9.48
N THR A 120 15.62 2.80 8.61
CA THR A 120 16.02 1.49 8.06
C THR A 120 17.23 1.56 7.13
N GLY A 121 17.55 2.74 6.60
CA GLY A 121 18.56 2.93 5.57
C GLY A 121 18.13 2.52 4.15
N LEU A 122 16.92 1.96 3.99
CA LEU A 122 16.37 1.63 2.67
C LEU A 122 16.00 2.91 1.91
N ARG A 123 16.21 2.88 0.59
CA ARG A 123 15.78 3.97 -0.29
C ARG A 123 14.26 3.92 -0.48
N LEU A 124 13.58 5.03 -0.21
CA LEU A 124 12.14 5.17 -0.41
C LEU A 124 11.80 5.25 -1.91
N GLU A 125 11.36 4.14 -2.50
CA GLU A 125 11.03 4.06 -3.93
C GLU A 125 9.60 4.54 -4.24
N HIS A 126 8.64 4.19 -3.39
CA HIS A 126 7.23 4.55 -3.51
C HIS A 126 6.54 4.59 -2.15
N ALA A 127 5.28 5.02 -2.14
CA ALA A 127 4.39 4.81 -1.01
C ALA A 127 2.98 4.45 -1.47
N ASP A 128 2.32 3.65 -0.65
CA ASP A 128 0.91 3.29 -0.72
C ASP A 128 0.37 3.19 0.72
N ALA A 129 -0.80 2.61 0.93
CA ALA A 129 -1.33 2.44 2.28
C ALA A 129 -2.13 1.14 2.40
N HIS A 130 -2.04 0.52 3.57
CA HIS A 130 -2.80 -0.66 3.96
C HIS A 130 -4.31 -0.40 3.79
N LYS A 131 -5.02 -1.39 3.25
CA LYS A 131 -6.43 -1.30 2.80
C LYS A 131 -6.75 -0.09 1.90
N HIS A 132 -5.74 0.41 1.16
CA HIS A 132 -5.84 1.58 0.29
C HIS A 132 -6.30 2.86 0.98
N MET A 133 -5.98 3.04 2.27
CA MET A 133 -6.46 4.19 3.06
C MET A 133 -6.07 5.56 2.50
N HIS A 134 -5.03 5.62 1.67
CA HIS A 134 -4.61 6.81 0.93
C HIS A 134 -5.64 7.29 -0.12
N LEU A 135 -6.68 6.52 -0.45
CA LEU A 135 -7.84 7.01 -1.20
C LEU A 135 -8.73 7.96 -0.38
N HIS A 136 -8.65 7.92 0.95
CA HIS A 136 -9.32 8.89 1.79
C HIS A 136 -8.67 10.28 1.59
N PRO A 137 -9.42 11.35 1.30
CA PRO A 137 -8.86 12.64 0.89
C PRO A 137 -7.89 13.24 1.93
N THR A 138 -8.18 13.08 3.22
CA THR A 138 -7.30 13.55 4.29
C THR A 138 -6.02 12.74 4.35
N VAL A 139 -6.11 11.41 4.27
CA VAL A 139 -4.95 10.52 4.40
C VAL A 139 -4.05 10.69 3.18
N GLY A 140 -4.60 10.64 1.96
CA GLY A 140 -3.85 10.84 0.72
C GLY A 140 -3.15 12.21 0.67
N LYS A 141 -3.85 13.28 1.05
CA LYS A 141 -3.26 14.62 1.12
C LYS A 141 -2.10 14.68 2.12
N MET A 142 -2.24 14.08 3.31
CA MET A 142 -1.20 14.05 4.33
C MET A 142 -0.01 13.19 3.90
N LEU A 143 -0.25 11.99 3.37
CA LEU A 143 0.79 11.10 2.82
C LEU A 143 1.64 11.84 1.78
N ILE A 144 1.00 12.54 0.83
CA ILE A 144 1.70 13.29 -0.21
C ILE A 144 2.46 14.47 0.39
N ALA A 145 1.80 15.30 1.21
CA ALA A 145 2.42 16.50 1.77
C ALA A 145 3.63 16.18 2.65
N ILE A 146 3.45 15.27 3.61
CA ILE A 146 4.49 14.84 4.54
C ILE A 146 5.56 14.05 3.79
N GLY A 147 5.19 13.10 2.92
CA GLY A 147 6.14 12.27 2.22
C GLY A 147 7.15 13.06 1.38
N ARG A 148 6.78 14.24 0.85
CA ARG A 148 7.72 15.14 0.16
C ARG A 148 8.88 15.58 1.04
N GLU A 149 8.63 15.82 2.33
CA GLU A 149 9.65 16.18 3.32
C GLU A 149 10.69 15.05 3.48
N TYR A 150 10.29 13.80 3.19
CA TYR A 150 11.13 12.59 3.25
C TYR A 150 11.62 12.11 1.88
N GLY A 151 11.43 12.92 0.83
CA GLY A 151 11.90 12.60 -0.52
C GLY A 151 11.03 11.61 -1.29
N LEU A 152 9.76 11.43 -0.92
CA LEU A 152 8.80 10.61 -1.66
C LEU A 152 8.61 11.15 -3.09
N ARG A 153 8.82 10.27 -4.09
CA ARG A 153 8.75 10.63 -5.52
C ARG A 153 7.70 9.84 -6.30
N ALA A 154 7.10 8.80 -5.72
CA ALA A 154 6.11 7.98 -6.38
C ALA A 154 5.02 7.52 -5.41
N VAL A 155 3.76 7.53 -5.85
CA VAL A 155 2.62 7.08 -5.06
C VAL A 155 1.77 6.14 -5.91
N ARG A 156 1.37 5.00 -5.33
CA ARG A 156 0.41 4.10 -5.96
C ARG A 156 -0.95 4.78 -6.07
N ILE A 157 -1.57 4.63 -7.22
CA ILE A 157 -2.98 4.93 -7.46
C ILE A 157 -3.68 3.59 -7.68
N PRO A 158 -4.58 3.16 -6.79
CA PRO A 158 -5.31 1.88 -6.92
C PRO A 158 -6.45 1.99 -7.96
N ALA A 159 -6.10 2.46 -9.17
CA ALA A 159 -7.01 2.67 -10.28
C ALA A 159 -7.14 1.39 -11.11
N GLU A 160 -8.07 0.52 -10.72
CA GLU A 160 -8.39 -0.71 -11.46
C GLU A 160 -9.43 -0.41 -12.55
N PRO A 161 -9.07 -0.44 -13.86
CA PRO A 161 -9.98 -0.02 -14.92
C PRO A 161 -11.12 -1.02 -15.13
N PRO A 162 -12.40 -0.61 -15.03
CA PRO A 162 -13.56 -1.48 -15.25
C PRO A 162 -13.54 -2.22 -16.59
N SER A 163 -13.11 -1.56 -17.66
CA SER A 163 -13.07 -2.15 -19.00
C SER A 163 -12.11 -3.34 -19.10
N VAL A 164 -10.98 -3.28 -18.40
CA VAL A 164 -9.98 -4.37 -18.39
C VAL A 164 -10.49 -5.55 -17.56
N LEU A 165 -11.15 -5.28 -16.42
CA LEU A 165 -11.81 -6.32 -15.62
C LEU A 165 -12.88 -7.07 -16.43
N ILE A 166 -13.74 -6.34 -17.14
CA ILE A 166 -14.76 -6.92 -18.03
C ILE A 166 -14.10 -7.78 -19.12
N ALA A 167 -13.03 -7.30 -19.74
CA ALA A 167 -12.28 -8.07 -20.74
C ALA A 167 -11.63 -9.35 -20.16
N CYS A 168 -11.31 -9.36 -18.86
CA CYS A 168 -10.85 -10.55 -18.15
C CYS A 168 -11.98 -11.51 -17.73
N GLY A 169 -13.23 -11.18 -18.04
CA GLY A 169 -14.42 -11.98 -17.73
C GLY A 169 -15.01 -11.70 -16.34
N GLU A 170 -14.62 -10.60 -15.70
CA GLU A 170 -15.14 -10.23 -14.38
C GLU A 170 -16.40 -9.36 -14.49
N ARG A 171 -17.33 -9.54 -13.54
CA ARG A 171 -18.49 -8.65 -13.39
C ARG A 171 -18.07 -7.44 -12.58
N VAL A 172 -18.27 -6.25 -13.12
CA VAL A 172 -17.94 -5.00 -12.43
C VAL A 172 -19.19 -4.34 -11.88
N SER A 173 -19.16 -4.03 -10.59
CA SER A 173 -20.23 -3.33 -9.87
C SER A 173 -20.18 -1.81 -10.06
N ALA A 174 -21.31 -1.13 -9.83
CA ALA A 174 -21.36 0.33 -9.82
C ALA A 174 -20.40 0.96 -8.78
N ALA A 175 -20.23 0.30 -7.63
CA ALA A 175 -19.28 0.72 -6.60
C ALA A 175 -17.83 0.73 -7.10
N GLN A 176 -17.41 -0.31 -7.83
CA GLN A 176 -16.06 -0.36 -8.43
C GLN A 176 -15.86 0.73 -9.49
N ILE A 177 -16.88 1.02 -10.31
CA ILE A 177 -16.82 2.13 -11.28
C ILE A 177 -16.66 3.47 -10.57
N LEU A 178 -17.42 3.69 -9.49
CA LEU A 178 -17.34 4.90 -8.68
C LEU A 178 -15.97 5.03 -8.01
N LEU A 179 -15.46 3.94 -7.41
CA LEU A 179 -14.13 3.88 -6.80
C LEU A 179 -13.03 4.19 -7.81
N HIS A 180 -13.10 3.61 -9.01
CA HIS A 180 -12.16 3.90 -10.10
C HIS A 180 -12.15 5.40 -10.44
N ARG A 181 -13.33 6.03 -10.55
CA ARG A 181 -13.44 7.48 -10.77
C ARG A 181 -12.89 8.28 -9.59
N TRP A 182 -13.13 7.84 -8.36
CA TRP A 182 -12.65 8.48 -7.13
C TRP A 182 -11.12 8.54 -7.07
N THR A 183 -10.42 7.52 -7.57
CA THR A 183 -8.94 7.51 -7.61
C THR A 183 -8.33 8.70 -8.37
N ARG A 184 -9.09 9.36 -9.24
CA ARG A 184 -8.67 10.57 -9.96
C ARG A 184 -8.32 11.71 -9.01
N LEU A 185 -8.96 11.79 -7.84
CA LEU A 185 -8.64 12.81 -6.83
C LEU A 185 -7.21 12.65 -6.34
N LEU A 186 -6.87 11.45 -5.84
CA LEU A 186 -5.52 11.14 -5.37
C LEU A 186 -4.50 11.31 -6.49
N ARG A 187 -4.82 10.84 -7.71
CA ARG A 187 -3.95 11.01 -8.88
C ARG A 187 -3.64 12.49 -9.17
N ARG A 188 -4.66 13.36 -9.11
CA ARG A 188 -4.49 14.80 -9.30
C ARG A 188 -3.62 15.40 -8.20
N GLN A 189 -3.84 15.03 -6.94
CA GLN A 189 -3.03 15.48 -5.81
C GLN A 189 -1.55 15.07 -5.97
N ALA A 190 -1.29 13.82 -6.30
CA ALA A 190 0.07 13.29 -6.48
C ALA A 190 0.79 13.96 -7.67
N LYS A 191 0.11 14.10 -8.83
CA LYS A 191 0.68 14.78 -9.99
C LYS A 191 0.94 16.26 -9.73
N ALA A 192 0.03 16.96 -9.04
CA ALA A 192 0.24 18.37 -8.66
C ALA A 192 1.43 18.54 -7.71
N ALA A 193 1.76 17.52 -6.92
CA ALA A 193 2.95 17.46 -6.08
C ALA A 193 4.23 17.05 -6.83
N GLY A 194 4.18 16.84 -8.15
CA GLY A 194 5.33 16.42 -8.96
C GLY A 194 5.70 14.95 -8.79
N MET A 195 4.82 14.12 -8.24
CA MET A 195 5.07 12.69 -8.02
C MET A 195 4.76 11.85 -9.25
N ARG A 196 5.53 10.77 -9.43
CA ARG A 196 5.24 9.70 -10.38
C ARG A 196 4.09 8.86 -9.85
N VAL A 197 3.28 8.34 -10.76
CA VAL A 197 2.13 7.47 -10.45
C VAL A 197 2.05 6.36 -11.49
N ASN A 198 1.57 5.19 -11.12
CA ASN A 198 1.13 4.16 -12.06
C ASN A 198 -0.13 4.63 -12.81
N ASP A 199 -0.30 4.19 -14.05
CA ASP A 199 -1.50 4.49 -14.84
C ASP A 199 -2.67 3.60 -14.42
N HIS A 200 -2.38 2.32 -14.14
CA HIS A 200 -3.37 1.29 -13.79
C HIS A 200 -2.88 0.47 -12.59
N CYS A 201 -3.79 -0.02 -11.76
CA CYS A 201 -3.48 -0.93 -10.66
C CYS A 201 -4.43 -2.12 -10.68
N PHE A 202 -3.91 -3.34 -10.50
CA PHE A 202 -4.69 -4.57 -10.53
C PHE A 202 -4.43 -5.40 -9.28
N GLY A 203 -5.48 -6.04 -8.78
CA GLY A 203 -5.47 -6.88 -7.58
C GLY A 203 -6.57 -6.54 -6.57
N LEU A 204 -7.29 -5.42 -6.76
CA LEU A 204 -8.38 -5.03 -5.87
C LEU A 204 -9.55 -5.99 -5.99
N ALA A 205 -10.05 -6.22 -7.21
CA ALA A 205 -11.14 -7.16 -7.47
C ALA A 205 -10.79 -8.62 -7.14
N TRP A 206 -9.49 -8.94 -7.03
CA TRP A 206 -8.99 -10.29 -6.83
C TRP A 206 -8.25 -10.47 -5.50
N SER A 207 -8.41 -9.56 -4.55
CA SER A 207 -7.75 -9.67 -3.25
C SER A 207 -8.11 -11.01 -2.58
N GLY A 208 -7.09 -11.75 -2.14
CA GLY A 208 -7.23 -13.11 -1.60
C GLY A 208 -7.57 -14.20 -2.62
N HIS A 209 -7.82 -13.85 -3.89
CA HIS A 209 -8.27 -14.76 -4.94
C HIS A 209 -7.47 -14.62 -6.24
N MET A 210 -6.24 -14.10 -6.16
CA MET A 210 -5.35 -13.98 -7.31
C MET A 210 -4.85 -15.36 -7.73
N THR A 211 -5.10 -15.75 -8.99
CA THR A 211 -4.67 -17.05 -9.54
C THR A 211 -3.83 -16.85 -10.80
N SER A 212 -3.05 -17.87 -11.17
CA SER A 212 -2.26 -17.86 -12.41
C SER A 212 -3.16 -17.62 -13.65
N THR A 213 -4.33 -18.25 -13.70
CA THR A 213 -5.31 -18.06 -14.78
C THR A 213 -5.77 -16.61 -14.90
N ARG A 214 -6.05 -15.94 -13.77
CA ARG A 214 -6.42 -14.51 -13.77
C ARG A 214 -5.27 -13.63 -14.23
N LEU A 215 -4.05 -13.91 -13.78
CA LEU A 215 -2.86 -13.17 -14.17
C LEU A 215 -2.56 -13.30 -15.67
N LEU A 216 -2.67 -14.50 -16.25
CA LEU A 216 -2.46 -14.73 -17.68
C LEU A 216 -3.52 -14.02 -18.55
N ARG A 217 -4.79 -14.02 -18.09
CA ARG A 217 -5.85 -13.25 -18.75
C ARG A 217 -5.59 -11.75 -18.68
N LEU A 218 -5.16 -11.25 -17.53
CA LEU A 218 -4.80 -9.84 -17.37
C LEU A 218 -3.63 -9.46 -18.28
N ALA A 219 -2.58 -10.28 -18.35
CA ALA A 219 -1.41 -10.03 -19.19
C ALA A 219 -1.79 -9.81 -20.67
N SER A 220 -2.77 -10.58 -21.16
CA SER A 220 -3.31 -10.46 -22.52
C SER A 220 -4.08 -9.15 -22.76
N HIS A 221 -4.63 -8.56 -21.71
CA HIS A 221 -5.45 -7.34 -21.75
C HIS A 221 -4.78 -6.11 -21.12
N LEU A 222 -3.48 -6.19 -20.79
CA LEU A 222 -2.77 -5.08 -20.17
C LEU A 222 -2.86 -3.83 -21.05
N PRO A 223 -3.34 -2.70 -20.52
CA PRO A 223 -3.38 -1.44 -21.26
C PRO A 223 -1.97 -0.87 -21.46
N ASP A 224 -1.84 0.09 -22.38
CA ASP A 224 -0.62 0.89 -22.49
C ASP A 224 -0.38 1.73 -21.22
N GLY A 225 0.89 2.05 -20.97
CA GLY A 225 1.35 2.79 -19.80
C GLY A 225 2.02 1.91 -18.75
N VAL A 226 2.02 2.38 -17.50
CA VAL A 226 2.55 1.65 -16.34
C VAL A 226 1.41 1.00 -15.58
N SER A 227 1.37 -0.33 -15.58
CA SER A 227 0.48 -1.11 -14.75
C SER A 227 1.21 -1.59 -13.50
N GLU A 228 0.61 -1.42 -12.34
CA GLU A 228 1.01 -2.08 -11.11
C GLU A 228 0.07 -3.27 -10.85
N ILE A 229 0.63 -4.43 -10.52
CA ILE A 229 -0.11 -5.62 -10.11
C ILE A 229 0.41 -5.99 -8.74
N TYR A 230 -0.45 -5.96 -7.73
CA TYR A 230 -0.05 -6.23 -6.36
C TYR A 230 -0.61 -7.56 -5.83
N PHE A 231 0.12 -8.14 -4.89
CA PHE A 231 -0.14 -9.46 -4.30
C PHE A 231 0.06 -9.39 -2.79
N HIS A 232 -0.48 -10.37 -2.07
CA HIS A 232 -0.20 -10.61 -0.65
C HIS A 232 0.42 -12.01 -0.51
N PRO A 233 1.68 -12.22 -0.94
CA PRO A 233 2.31 -13.54 -0.94
C PRO A 233 2.66 -13.98 0.49
N ALA A 234 2.49 -15.27 0.77
CA ALA A 234 2.95 -15.89 2.02
C ALA A 234 3.32 -17.36 1.77
N THR A 235 4.39 -17.85 2.38
CA THR A 235 4.83 -19.26 2.24
C THR A 235 3.92 -20.23 2.99
N ARG A 236 3.22 -19.72 4.01
CA ARG A 236 2.30 -20.47 4.88
C ARG A 236 1.22 -19.51 5.39
N ARG A 237 0.05 -20.05 5.72
CA ARG A 237 -0.95 -19.30 6.51
C ARG A 237 -0.45 -19.18 7.95
N ASP A 238 -0.60 -18.00 8.53
CA ASP A 238 -0.36 -17.76 9.94
C ASP A 238 -1.50 -16.92 10.54
N ALA A 239 -1.50 -16.73 11.86
CA ALA A 239 -2.57 -16.03 12.57
C ALA A 239 -2.69 -14.54 12.21
N THR A 240 -1.71 -13.96 11.52
CA THR A 240 -1.72 -12.56 11.06
C THR A 240 -2.33 -12.40 9.67
N LEU A 241 -2.53 -13.51 8.95
CA LEU A 241 -3.14 -13.57 7.63
C LEU A 241 -4.58 -14.08 7.76
N SER A 242 -5.53 -13.14 7.92
CA SER A 242 -6.97 -13.43 7.98
C SER A 242 -7.64 -13.55 6.61
#